data_AF-A0A0S6UHR4-F1
#
_entry.id   AF-A0A0S6UHR4-F1
#
_cell.length_a   1.000
_cell.length_b   1.000
_cell.length_c   1.000
_cell.angle_alpha   90.00
_cell.angle_beta   90.00
_cell.angle_gamma   90.00
#
_symmetry.space_group_name_H-M   'P 1'
#
loop_
_entity.id
_entity.type
_entity.pdbx_description
1 polymer ?
#
loop_
_entity_poly.entity_id
_entity_poly.type
_entity_poly.pdbx_seq_one_letter_code
_entity_poly.pdbx_strand_id
1 'polypeptide(L)'
;MRDGMRIRVVEAEFFSGGISMARASCQLLRKTQNPDGNVWSPPNWDAPKPAEIPKPTDPRLGMNGKWATRPIVGHMGSLGPRRLWMSEVRELVAGVAMTPFVHVATGADFASPFANAGDQGLGYINSDVTIYLHRLPVTEWIGFEVVNHHATDGVAIGECWLYDEQGPIGTATVAALAQRKPMANPSKR
;
A
#
# COMPACT_ATOMS: atom_id res chain seq x y z
N MET A 1 -17.95 17.65 -5.20
CA MET A 1 -18.61 16.71 -4.24
C MET A 1 -19.98 16.28 -4.76
N ARG A 2 -20.29 14.98 -4.62
CA ARG A 2 -21.64 14.41 -4.86
C ARG A 2 -22.11 13.75 -3.58
N ASP A 3 -23.32 14.04 -3.11
CA ASP A 3 -23.88 13.46 -1.89
C ASP A 3 -25.19 12.73 -2.20
N GLY A 4 -25.11 11.41 -2.39
CA GLY A 4 -26.26 10.56 -2.63
C GLY A 4 -26.61 9.71 -1.42
N MET A 5 -27.80 9.10 -1.44
CA MET A 5 -28.30 8.29 -0.32
C MET A 5 -27.36 7.15 0.08
N ARG A 6 -26.70 6.49 -0.89
CA ARG A 6 -25.83 5.32 -0.66
C ARG A 6 -24.36 5.55 -1.02
N ILE A 7 -24.05 6.59 -1.79
CA ILE A 7 -22.71 6.86 -2.30
C ILE A 7 -22.45 8.35 -2.14
N ARG A 8 -21.31 8.68 -1.55
CA ARG A 8 -20.76 10.03 -1.49
C ARG A 8 -19.43 10.08 -2.20
N VAL A 9 -19.21 11.11 -3.02
CA VAL A 9 -17.94 11.36 -3.71
C VAL A 9 -17.30 12.62 -3.15
N VAL A 10 -16.10 12.46 -2.62
CA VAL A 10 -15.24 13.53 -2.10
C VAL A 10 -14.07 13.71 -3.06
N GLU A 11 -13.72 14.95 -3.32
CA GLU A 11 -12.52 15.32 -4.07
C GLU A 11 -11.63 16.17 -3.16
N ALA A 12 -10.33 15.98 -3.26
CA ALA A 12 -9.33 16.73 -2.53
C ALA A 12 -8.18 17.10 -3.47
N GLU A 13 -7.58 18.26 -3.24
CA GLU A 13 -6.43 18.74 -3.98
C GLU A 13 -5.40 19.31 -2.99
N PHE A 14 -4.16 18.90 -3.16
CA PHE A 14 -3.03 19.35 -2.34
C PHE A 14 -2.23 20.39 -3.12
N PHE A 15 -2.04 21.56 -2.50
CA PHE A 15 -1.27 22.67 -3.05
C PHE A 15 0.00 22.90 -2.24
N SER A 16 1.10 23.20 -2.94
CA SER A 16 2.36 23.66 -2.34
C SER A 16 2.88 24.85 -3.12
N GLY A 17 3.14 25.98 -2.44
CA GLY A 17 3.56 27.22 -3.10
C GLY A 17 2.56 27.73 -4.16
N GLY A 18 1.26 27.47 -3.98
CA GLY A 18 0.21 27.82 -4.95
C GLY A 18 0.11 26.89 -6.16
N ILE A 19 0.97 25.87 -6.27
CA ILE A 19 0.95 24.88 -7.35
C ILE A 19 0.17 23.65 -6.87
N SER A 20 -0.74 23.16 -7.71
CA SER A 20 -1.41 21.88 -7.48
C SER A 20 -0.41 20.74 -7.66
N MET A 21 -0.20 19.98 -6.57
CA MET A 21 0.80 18.91 -6.52
C MET A 21 0.16 17.52 -6.62
N ALA A 22 -1.06 17.35 -6.11
CA ALA A 22 -1.77 16.07 -6.14
C ALA A 22 -3.28 16.27 -6.06
N ARG A 23 -4.02 15.31 -6.63
CA ARG A 23 -5.48 15.22 -6.55
C ARG A 23 -5.89 13.84 -6.07
N ALA A 24 -6.99 13.78 -5.34
CA ALA A 24 -7.59 12.54 -4.90
C ALA A 24 -9.11 12.59 -5.06
N SER A 25 -9.70 11.47 -5.46
CA SER A 25 -11.14 11.24 -5.42
C SER A 25 -11.44 10.03 -4.56
N CYS A 26 -12.39 10.14 -3.63
CA CYS A 26 -12.78 9.06 -2.74
C CYS A 26 -14.29 8.81 -2.85
N GLN A 27 -14.67 7.55 -3.05
CA GLN A 27 -16.05 7.10 -2.99
C GLN A 27 -16.33 6.44 -1.64
N LEU A 28 -17.23 7.04 -0.88
CA LEU A 28 -17.69 6.52 0.41
C LEU A 28 -19.03 5.82 0.21
N LEU A 29 -19.10 4.56 0.61
CA LEU A 29 -20.27 3.70 0.41
C LEU A 29 -21.02 3.48 1.74
N ARG A 30 -22.34 3.57 1.71
CA ARG A 30 -23.18 3.22 2.86
C ARG A 30 -23.18 1.69 3.03
N LYS A 31 -22.61 1.22 4.15
CA LYS A 31 -22.61 -0.20 4.53
C LYS A 31 -24.04 -0.76 4.64
N THR A 32 -24.20 -2.00 4.23
CA THR A 32 -25.45 -2.78 4.32
C THR A 32 -25.10 -4.26 4.51
N GLN A 33 -26.09 -5.16 4.51
CA GLN A 33 -25.87 -6.59 4.58
C GLN A 33 -25.34 -7.11 3.24
N ASN A 34 -24.54 -8.17 3.27
CA ASN A 34 -24.17 -8.89 2.06
C ASN A 34 -25.42 -9.52 1.43
N PRO A 35 -25.45 -9.67 0.09
CA PRO A 35 -26.52 -10.43 -0.56
C PRO A 35 -26.49 -11.90 -0.12
N ASP A 36 -27.63 -12.58 -0.29
CA ASP A 36 -27.73 -14.01 -0.02
C ASP A 36 -26.81 -14.84 -0.93
N GLY A 37 -26.39 -16.01 -0.43
CA GLY A 37 -25.55 -16.96 -1.16
C GLY A 37 -24.05 -16.82 -0.85
N ASN A 38 -23.24 -17.63 -1.55
CA ASN A 38 -21.78 -17.63 -1.41
C ASN A 38 -21.15 -17.08 -2.68
N VAL A 39 -20.35 -16.02 -2.55
CA VAL A 39 -19.47 -15.53 -3.61
C VAL A 39 -18.11 -16.18 -3.42
N TRP A 40 -17.50 -16.67 -4.50
CA TRP A 40 -16.16 -17.24 -4.43
C TRP A 40 -15.16 -16.20 -3.93
N SER A 41 -14.30 -16.61 -3.00
CA SER A 41 -13.14 -15.83 -2.55
C SER A 41 -11.93 -16.76 -2.41
N PRO A 42 -10.69 -16.24 -2.56
CA PRO A 42 -9.51 -17.00 -2.21
C PRO A 42 -9.49 -17.32 -0.71
N PRO A 43 -8.66 -18.29 -0.27
CA PRO A 43 -8.38 -18.51 1.14
C PRO A 43 -7.87 -17.23 1.82
N ASN A 44 -8.07 -17.16 3.13
CA ASN A 44 -7.53 -16.06 3.93
C ASN A 44 -6.00 -16.10 3.92
N TRP A 45 -5.38 -14.97 4.27
CA TRP A 45 -3.92 -14.86 4.36
C TRP A 45 -3.37 -15.83 5.41
N ASP A 46 -2.34 -16.57 5.05
CA ASP A 46 -1.67 -17.54 5.90
C ASP A 46 -0.45 -16.94 6.65
N ALA A 47 -0.23 -15.63 6.53
CA ALA A 47 0.88 -14.97 7.18
C ALA A 47 0.71 -14.91 8.71
N PRO A 48 1.80 -15.08 9.49
CA PRO A 48 1.79 -14.86 10.92
C PRO A 48 1.51 -13.39 11.26
N LYS A 49 1.01 -13.15 12.47
CA LYS A 49 0.69 -11.79 12.93
C LYS A 49 1.97 -10.95 13.09
N PRO A 50 1.89 -9.60 12.99
CA PRO A 50 3.06 -8.74 13.14
C PRO A 50 3.82 -8.94 14.46
N ALA A 51 3.11 -9.26 15.55
CA ALA A 51 3.70 -9.48 16.88
C ALA A 51 4.51 -10.78 16.98
N GLU A 52 4.22 -11.76 16.12
CA GLU A 52 4.89 -13.07 16.09
C GLU A 52 6.17 -13.04 15.25
N ILE A 53 6.32 -12.00 14.42
CA ILE A 53 7.49 -11.81 13.57
C ILE A 53 8.50 -10.91 14.30
N PRO A 54 9.79 -11.29 14.37
CA PRO A 54 10.81 -10.44 14.94
C PRO A 54 10.95 -9.10 14.22
N LYS A 55 11.30 -8.05 14.98
CA LYS A 55 11.70 -6.78 14.38
C LYS A 55 12.97 -7.00 13.52
N PRO A 56 13.06 -6.43 12.32
CA PRO A 56 14.29 -6.50 11.55
C PRO A 56 15.42 -5.78 12.29
N THR A 57 16.62 -6.36 12.26
CA THR A 57 17.83 -5.76 12.86
C THR A 57 18.48 -4.74 11.94
N ASP A 58 18.26 -4.85 10.63
CA ASP A 58 18.72 -3.88 9.65
C ASP A 58 17.79 -2.64 9.62
N PRO A 59 18.27 -1.44 10.01
CA PRO A 59 17.45 -0.23 10.04
C PRO A 59 16.94 0.19 8.66
N ARG A 60 17.61 -0.24 7.57
CA ARG A 60 17.18 0.05 6.20
C ARG A 60 15.81 -0.54 5.88
N LEU A 61 15.46 -1.68 6.49
CA LEU A 61 14.16 -2.33 6.29
C LEU A 61 13.00 -1.58 6.94
N GLY A 62 13.26 -0.69 7.90
CA GLY A 62 12.31 0.29 8.42
C GLY A 62 12.45 1.68 7.79
N MET A 63 13.15 1.78 6.64
CA MET A 63 13.49 3.05 6.00
C MET A 63 14.16 4.05 6.95
N ASN A 64 15.05 3.54 7.82
CA ASN A 64 15.72 4.28 8.89
C ASN A 64 14.74 4.96 9.87
N GLY A 65 13.75 4.20 10.35
CA GLY A 65 12.80 4.66 11.36
C GLY A 65 11.61 5.44 10.82
N LYS A 66 11.43 5.48 9.50
CA LYS A 66 10.20 6.02 8.89
C LYS A 66 9.03 5.06 9.01
N TRP A 67 9.29 3.75 9.01
CA TRP A 67 8.27 2.72 9.14
C TRP A 67 8.69 1.64 10.12
N ALA A 68 7.72 1.06 10.81
CA ALA A 68 7.88 -0.23 11.47
C ALA A 68 7.55 -1.32 10.43
N THR A 69 8.43 -2.31 10.27
CA THR A 69 8.20 -3.42 9.34
C THR A 69 8.36 -4.79 9.99
N ARG A 70 7.69 -5.79 9.42
CA ARG A 70 7.85 -7.21 9.71
C ARG A 70 7.92 -7.99 8.40
N PRO A 71 9.12 -8.25 7.87
CA PRO A 71 9.29 -9.04 6.65
C PRO A 71 8.73 -10.45 6.85
N ILE A 72 8.02 -10.99 5.85
CA ILE A 72 7.47 -12.35 5.88
C ILE A 72 8.17 -13.22 4.83
N VAL A 73 8.12 -12.81 3.56
CA VAL A 73 8.81 -13.49 2.46
C VAL A 73 9.31 -12.46 1.45
N GLY A 74 10.50 -12.69 0.90
CA GLY A 74 11.13 -11.76 -0.02
C GLY A 74 11.39 -10.37 0.60
N HIS A 75 11.90 -9.45 -0.22
CA HIS A 75 12.12 -8.06 0.13
C HIS A 75 12.10 -7.19 -1.13
N MET A 76 12.14 -5.87 -0.99
CA MET A 76 12.34 -4.98 -2.15
C MET A 76 13.63 -5.36 -2.88
N GLY A 77 13.51 -5.68 -4.16
CA GLY A 77 14.60 -6.15 -5.00
C GLY A 77 14.93 -7.65 -4.95
N SER A 78 14.17 -8.48 -4.23
CA SER A 78 14.21 -9.92 -4.44
C SER A 78 13.29 -10.33 -5.59
N LEU A 79 13.66 -11.38 -6.35
CA LEU A 79 12.77 -12.03 -7.30
C LEU A 79 11.80 -12.98 -6.57
N GLY A 80 10.58 -13.12 -7.10
CA GLY A 80 9.56 -14.03 -6.56
C GLY A 80 8.56 -13.36 -5.60
N PRO A 81 7.78 -14.16 -4.84
CA PRO A 81 6.76 -13.66 -3.92
C PRO A 81 7.33 -12.72 -2.87
N ARG A 82 6.58 -11.66 -2.55
CA ARG A 82 6.97 -10.66 -1.56
C ARG A 82 5.79 -10.35 -0.64
N ARG A 83 6.02 -10.51 0.66
CA ARG A 83 5.06 -10.21 1.72
C ARG A 83 5.75 -9.55 2.92
N LEU A 84 5.11 -8.54 3.49
CA LEU A 84 5.53 -7.94 4.77
C LEU A 84 4.36 -7.24 5.47
N TRP A 85 4.50 -7.03 6.77
CA TRP A 85 3.71 -6.02 7.47
C TRP A 85 4.47 -4.70 7.55
N MET A 86 3.74 -3.60 7.44
CA MET A 86 4.24 -2.24 7.58
C MET A 86 3.28 -1.40 8.42
N SER A 87 3.80 -0.48 9.22
CA SER A 87 3.05 0.58 9.88
C SER A 87 3.84 1.90 9.82
N GLU A 88 3.15 3.00 9.52
CA GLU A 88 3.70 4.34 9.62
C GLU A 88 3.87 4.72 11.09
N VAL A 89 5.07 5.19 11.47
CA VAL A 89 5.38 5.53 12.88
C VAL A 89 5.35 7.04 13.12
N ARG A 90 5.26 7.84 12.06
CA ARG A 90 5.23 9.30 12.14
C ARG A 90 3.81 9.79 12.02
N GLU A 91 3.54 10.94 12.64
CA GLU A 91 2.26 11.61 12.44
C GLU A 91 2.16 12.15 11.00
N LEU A 92 1.07 11.82 10.31
CA LEU A 92 0.76 12.42 9.02
C LEU A 92 0.51 13.93 9.16
N VAL A 93 -0.22 14.30 10.21
CA VAL A 93 -0.52 15.69 10.59
C VAL A 93 -0.17 15.85 12.06
N ALA A 94 0.64 16.87 12.37
CA ALA A 94 1.14 17.10 13.73
C ALA A 94 0.01 17.18 14.76
N GLY A 95 0.10 16.36 15.82
CA GLY A 95 -0.89 16.28 16.90
C GLY A 95 -2.21 15.61 16.52
N VAL A 96 -2.31 15.01 15.33
CA VAL A 96 -3.51 14.29 14.89
C VAL A 96 -3.20 12.80 14.80
N ALA A 97 -3.79 12.04 15.71
CA ALA A 97 -3.69 10.59 15.71
C ALA A 97 -4.23 10.00 14.39
N MET A 98 -3.46 9.10 13.78
CA MET A 98 -3.87 8.41 12.58
C MET A 98 -4.89 7.32 12.93
N THR A 99 -6.03 7.30 12.22
CA THR A 99 -6.95 6.16 12.27
C THR A 99 -6.40 5.01 11.43
N PRO A 100 -6.81 3.74 11.65
CA PRO A 100 -6.44 2.62 10.78
C PRO A 100 -6.64 2.90 9.28
N PHE A 101 -7.72 3.59 8.92
CA PHE A 101 -7.97 3.99 7.53
C PHE A 101 -6.90 4.97 7.03
N VAL A 102 -6.48 5.93 7.86
CA VAL A 102 -5.41 6.89 7.52
C VAL A 102 -4.06 6.19 7.40
N HIS A 103 -3.78 5.15 8.21
CA HIS A 103 -2.60 4.29 8.01
C HIS A 103 -2.61 3.67 6.62
N VAL A 104 -3.71 3.02 6.21
CA VAL A 104 -3.84 2.43 4.86
C VAL A 104 -3.69 3.48 3.77
N ALA A 105 -4.40 4.61 3.86
CA ALA A 105 -4.34 5.66 2.85
C ALA A 105 -2.93 6.26 2.70
N THR A 106 -2.19 6.39 3.81
CA THR A 106 -0.81 6.90 3.82
C THR A 106 0.19 5.86 3.31
N GLY A 107 0.01 4.59 3.71
CA GLY A 107 0.92 3.50 3.41
C GLY A 107 0.73 2.88 2.02
N ALA A 108 -0.43 3.04 1.38
CA ALA A 108 -0.75 2.36 0.12
C ALA A 108 0.23 2.67 -1.03
N ASP A 109 0.83 3.85 -1.04
CA ASP A 109 1.86 4.23 -2.03
C ASP A 109 3.06 3.27 -2.02
N PHE A 110 3.31 2.58 -0.90
CA PHE A 110 4.33 1.53 -0.79
C PHE A 110 4.09 0.36 -1.76
N ALA A 111 2.86 0.14 -2.24
CA ALA A 111 2.59 -0.84 -3.27
C ALA A 111 3.46 -0.63 -4.52
N SER A 112 3.78 0.62 -4.87
CA SER A 112 4.64 0.93 -6.01
C SER A 112 6.06 0.40 -5.87
N PRO A 113 6.89 0.85 -4.91
CA PRO A 113 8.24 0.32 -4.76
C PRO A 113 8.23 -1.17 -4.42
N PHE A 114 7.20 -1.67 -3.71
CA PHE A 114 7.13 -3.07 -3.33
C PHE A 114 6.81 -3.99 -4.50
N ALA A 115 5.92 -3.61 -5.43
CA ALA A 115 5.64 -4.40 -6.62
C ALA A 115 6.68 -4.18 -7.74
N ASN A 116 7.24 -2.98 -7.87
CA ASN A 116 8.06 -2.61 -9.03
C ASN A 116 9.58 -2.61 -8.80
N ALA A 117 10.07 -2.90 -7.59
CA ALA A 117 11.51 -3.09 -7.37
C ALA A 117 11.99 -4.42 -7.96
N GLY A 118 13.06 -4.37 -8.77
CA GLY A 118 13.76 -5.53 -9.31
C GLY A 118 15.10 -5.78 -8.63
N ASP A 119 15.79 -6.84 -9.06
CA ASP A 119 17.12 -7.26 -8.56
C ASP A 119 18.23 -6.20 -8.78
N GLN A 120 18.01 -5.29 -9.74
CA GLN A 120 18.87 -4.12 -9.99
C GLN A 120 18.42 -2.84 -9.28
N GLY A 121 17.42 -2.90 -8.39
CA GLY A 121 16.90 -1.77 -7.62
C GLY A 121 15.54 -1.27 -8.10
N LEU A 122 15.16 -0.06 -7.67
CA LEU A 122 13.88 0.54 -8.04
C LEU A 122 14.02 1.36 -9.31
N GLY A 123 13.59 0.77 -10.43
CA GLY A 123 13.65 1.38 -11.76
C GLY A 123 12.40 2.16 -12.18
N TYR A 124 11.39 2.25 -11.31
CA TYR A 124 10.09 2.87 -11.62
C TYR A 124 9.73 3.97 -10.62
N ILE A 125 8.96 4.95 -11.08
CA ILE A 125 8.22 5.93 -10.27
C ILE A 125 6.73 5.71 -10.52
N ASN A 126 5.87 5.84 -9.51
CA ASN A 126 4.43 5.78 -9.75
C ASN A 126 3.89 7.11 -10.29
N SER A 127 2.87 7.01 -11.12
CA SER A 127 2.05 8.14 -11.55
C SER A 127 0.80 8.32 -10.69
N ASP A 128 0.30 7.21 -10.13
CA ASP A 128 -0.90 7.20 -9.29
C ASP A 128 -0.86 6.05 -8.26
N VAL A 129 -1.90 6.01 -7.44
CA VAL A 129 -2.28 4.85 -6.64
C VAL A 129 -3.80 4.82 -6.52
N THR A 130 -4.40 3.65 -6.68
CA THR A 130 -5.82 3.42 -6.46
C THR A 130 -6.01 2.35 -5.39
N ILE A 131 -6.85 2.63 -4.40
CA ILE A 131 -7.14 1.73 -3.28
C ILE A 131 -8.61 1.33 -3.35
N TYR A 132 -8.89 0.03 -3.30
CA TYR A 132 -10.23 -0.49 -3.09
C TYR A 132 -10.28 -1.22 -1.76
N LEU A 133 -11.18 -0.80 -0.87
CA LEU A 133 -11.40 -1.47 0.43
C LEU A 133 -12.82 -2.02 0.49
N HIS A 134 -12.95 -3.31 0.78
CA HIS A 134 -14.26 -3.94 1.01
C HIS A 134 -14.64 -3.93 2.51
N ARG A 135 -13.68 -3.65 3.39
CA ARG A 135 -13.86 -3.46 4.83
C ARG A 135 -12.89 -2.38 5.32
N LEU A 136 -13.27 -1.66 6.38
CA LEU A 136 -12.34 -0.77 7.06
C LEU A 136 -11.29 -1.57 7.85
N PRO A 137 -10.00 -1.16 7.80
CA PRO A 137 -8.97 -1.76 8.63
C PRO A 137 -9.24 -1.51 10.12
N VAL A 138 -8.76 -2.42 10.96
CA VAL A 138 -8.96 -2.35 12.42
C VAL A 138 -7.69 -2.08 13.23
N THR A 139 -6.51 -2.18 12.63
CA THR A 139 -5.22 -1.92 13.29
C THR A 139 -4.33 -1.00 12.46
N GLU A 140 -3.23 -0.54 13.04
CA GLU A 140 -2.23 0.29 12.36
C GLU A 140 -1.35 -0.51 11.37
N TRP A 141 -1.30 -1.83 11.53
CA TRP A 141 -0.51 -2.73 10.69
C TRP A 141 -1.22 -3.01 9.37
N ILE A 142 -0.46 -2.85 8.29
CA ILE A 142 -0.90 -3.14 6.93
C ILE A 142 -0.03 -4.27 6.40
N GLY A 143 -0.66 -5.38 6.04
CA GLY A 143 -0.02 -6.46 5.32
C GLY A 143 -0.02 -6.14 3.84
N PHE A 144 1.13 -6.26 3.18
CA PHE A 144 1.27 -6.15 1.74
C PHE A 144 1.68 -7.49 1.17
N GLU A 145 1.00 -7.94 0.13
CA GLU A 145 1.39 -9.07 -0.70
C GLU A 145 1.39 -8.66 -2.17
N VAL A 146 2.56 -8.71 -2.81
CA VAL A 146 2.65 -8.42 -4.25
C VAL A 146 1.98 -9.54 -5.04
N VAL A 147 1.02 -9.17 -5.88
CA VAL A 147 0.28 -10.13 -6.71
C VAL A 147 0.34 -9.84 -8.20
N ASN A 148 0.80 -8.64 -8.59
CA ASN A 148 0.89 -8.29 -9.99
C ASN A 148 2.09 -7.36 -10.27
N HIS A 149 2.77 -7.63 -11.37
CA HIS A 149 3.68 -6.69 -12.02
C HIS A 149 3.79 -7.06 -13.51
N HIS A 150 3.56 -6.09 -14.38
CA HIS A 150 3.82 -6.21 -15.81
C HIS A 150 4.33 -4.87 -16.33
N ALA A 151 5.23 -4.93 -17.32
CA ALA A 151 5.79 -3.74 -17.94
C ALA A 151 5.96 -3.93 -19.44
N THR A 152 5.72 -2.86 -20.21
CA THR A 152 5.97 -2.79 -21.65
C THR A 152 6.33 -1.34 -21.99
N ASP A 153 7.37 -1.15 -22.79
CA ASP A 153 7.86 0.18 -23.22
C ASP A 153 8.07 1.19 -22.07
N GLY A 154 8.52 0.68 -20.92
CA GLY A 154 8.79 1.50 -19.73
C GLY A 154 7.54 1.91 -18.94
N VAL A 155 6.34 1.51 -19.35
CA VAL A 155 5.12 1.66 -18.56
C VAL A 155 4.84 0.36 -17.83
N ALA A 156 4.56 0.45 -16.54
CA ALA A 156 4.29 -0.71 -15.70
C ALA A 156 3.01 -0.55 -14.90
N ILE A 157 2.43 -1.69 -14.53
CA ILE A 157 1.46 -1.79 -13.45
C ILE A 157 2.08 -2.58 -12.29
N GLY A 158 1.63 -2.29 -11.08
CA GLY A 158 1.92 -3.07 -9.89
C GLY A 158 0.69 -3.17 -8.99
N GLU A 159 0.52 -4.31 -8.32
CA GLU A 159 -0.61 -4.51 -7.42
C GLU A 159 -0.22 -5.29 -6.17
N CYS A 160 -0.76 -4.86 -5.04
CA CYS A 160 -0.70 -5.57 -3.78
C CYS A 160 -2.11 -5.88 -3.25
N TRP A 161 -2.31 -7.10 -2.74
CA TRP A 161 -3.34 -7.30 -1.72
C TRP A 161 -2.94 -6.59 -0.43
N LEU A 162 -3.95 -6.03 0.23
CA LEU A 162 -3.84 -5.37 1.53
C LEU A 162 -4.57 -6.19 2.59
N TYR A 163 -3.92 -6.32 3.74
CA TYR A 163 -4.44 -7.06 4.90
C TYR A 163 -4.36 -6.22 6.17
N ASP A 164 -5.27 -6.46 7.11
CA ASP A 164 -5.07 -6.16 8.52
C ASP A 164 -4.94 -7.46 9.31
N GLU A 165 -4.78 -7.38 10.64
CA GLU A 165 -4.62 -8.55 11.50
C GLU A 165 -5.85 -9.49 11.56
N GLN A 166 -6.97 -9.12 10.92
CA GLN A 166 -8.17 -9.96 10.79
C GLN A 166 -8.33 -10.57 9.38
N GLY A 167 -7.45 -10.26 8.43
CA GLY A 167 -7.46 -10.81 7.07
C GLY A 167 -7.49 -9.73 5.98
N PRO A 168 -7.92 -10.07 4.75
CA PRO A 168 -7.92 -9.13 3.64
C PRO A 168 -8.86 -7.96 3.90
N ILE A 169 -8.44 -6.78 3.45
CA ILE A 169 -9.23 -5.56 3.51
C ILE A 169 -9.45 -4.96 2.11
N GLY A 170 -8.60 -5.30 1.13
CA GLY A 170 -8.67 -4.70 -0.19
C GLY A 170 -7.39 -4.83 -1.01
N THR A 171 -7.24 -3.97 -2.02
CA THR A 171 -6.05 -3.91 -2.90
C THR A 171 -5.54 -2.48 -3.05
N ALA A 172 -4.25 -2.36 -3.37
CA ALA A 172 -3.64 -1.14 -3.87
C ALA A 172 -2.97 -1.42 -5.22
N THR A 173 -3.39 -0.69 -6.24
CA THR A 173 -2.87 -0.80 -7.61
C THR A 173 -2.21 0.51 -8.01
N VAL A 174 -1.11 0.42 -8.75
CA VAL A 174 -0.37 1.58 -9.24
C VAL A 174 -0.08 1.45 -10.72
N ALA A 175 -0.15 2.57 -11.43
CA ALA A 175 0.56 2.77 -12.69
C ALA A 175 1.95 3.37 -12.40
N ALA A 176 2.96 2.94 -13.16
CA ALA A 176 4.33 3.35 -12.95
C ALA A 176 5.09 3.55 -14.27
N LEU A 177 6.10 4.41 -14.23
CA LEU A 177 6.94 4.80 -15.36
C LEU A 177 8.40 4.52 -15.04
N ALA A 178 9.11 3.91 -15.99
CA ALA A 178 10.53 3.65 -15.88
C ALA A 178 11.31 4.97 -15.81
N GLN A 179 12.19 5.10 -14.81
CA GLN A 179 13.05 6.26 -14.65
C GLN A 179 14.45 6.01 -15.22
N ARG A 180 15.02 7.03 -15.88
CA ARG A 180 16.34 6.94 -16.54
C ARG A 180 17.51 6.71 -15.59
N LYS A 181 17.36 7.00 -14.29
CA LYS A 181 18.37 6.75 -13.25
C LYS A 181 17.74 5.93 -12.12
N PRO A 182 17.86 4.59 -12.13
CA PRO A 182 17.32 3.74 -11.08
C PRO A 182 17.90 4.10 -9.71
N MET A 183 17.09 4.01 -8.65
CA MET A 183 17.61 4.09 -7.29
C MET A 183 18.37 2.80 -6.98
N ALA A 184 19.68 2.94 -6.68
CA ALA A 184 20.58 1.80 -6.46
C ALA A 184 20.13 0.93 -5.28
N ASN A 185 20.34 -0.39 -5.41
CA ASN A 185 19.96 -1.37 -4.40
C ASN A 185 20.66 -1.10 -3.05
N PRO A 186 19.92 -0.88 -1.94
CA PRO A 186 20.51 -0.60 -0.64
C PRO A 186 21.42 -1.71 -0.10
N SER A 187 21.28 -2.95 -0.59
CA SER A 187 22.12 -4.09 -0.18
C SER A 187 23.49 -4.16 -0.85
N LYS A 188 23.76 -3.31 -1.86
CA LYS A 188 25.03 -3.23 -2.59
C LYS A 188 25.91 -2.04 -2.18
N ARG A 189 25.66 -1.44 -1.01
CA ARG A 189 26.51 -0.39 -0.39
C ARG A 189 27.02 -0.84 0.97
#